data_AF-A0A535LRY9-F1
#
_entry.id   AF-A0A535LRY9-F1
#
_cell.length_a   1.000
_cell.length_b   1.000
_cell.length_c   1.000
_cell.angle_alpha   90.00
_cell.angle_beta   90.00
_cell.angle_gamma   90.00
#
_symmetry.space_group_name_H-M   'P 1'
#
loop_
_entity.id
_entity.type
_entity.pdbx_description
1 polymer ?
#
loop_
_entity_poly.entity_id
_entity_poly.type
_entity_poly.pdbx_seq_one_letter_code
_entity_poly.pdbx_strand_id
1 'polypeptide(L)'
;MRESELRSLDRQRMYTIFAPLDAHEQLPRELVMEARRHRVLGRREVAGVLWLPALVVAVYLAGAVNVNGVAFLIVVGVLLLGFIIFAMSGGREHLK
;
A
#
# COMPACT_ATOMS: atom_id res chain seq x y z
N MET A 1 10.17 -42.01 -36.58
CA MET A 1 10.28 -40.69 -35.92
C MET A 1 11.44 -39.96 -36.56
N ARG A 2 11.23 -38.74 -37.08
CA ARG A 2 12.24 -38.00 -37.83
C ARG A 2 13.14 -37.25 -36.85
N GLU A 3 14.46 -37.40 -36.95
CA GLU A 3 15.48 -36.74 -36.12
C GLU A 3 15.35 -35.19 -36.10
N SER A 4 14.58 -34.62 -37.03
CA SER A 4 14.22 -33.20 -37.08
C SER A 4 13.35 -32.72 -35.92
N GLU A 5 12.63 -33.60 -35.21
CA GLU A 5 11.81 -33.22 -34.03
C GLU A 5 12.62 -33.12 -32.73
N LEU A 6 13.85 -33.63 -32.71
CA LEU A 6 14.76 -33.55 -31.55
C LEU A 6 15.58 -32.24 -31.51
N ARG A 7 15.35 -31.33 -32.46
CA ARG A 7 16.06 -30.04 -32.54
C ARG A 7 15.40 -29.02 -31.60
N SER A 8 15.38 -29.32 -30.30
CA SER A 8 14.87 -28.45 -29.24
C SER A 8 15.66 -27.15 -29.06
N LEU A 9 16.79 -27.01 -29.76
CA LEU A 9 17.57 -25.78 -29.87
C LEU A 9 17.61 -25.31 -31.32
N ASP A 10 16.47 -24.77 -31.76
CA ASP A 10 16.42 -23.97 -32.96
C ASP A 10 17.32 -22.74 -32.78
N ARG A 11 18.35 -22.62 -33.63
CA ARG A 11 19.43 -21.62 -33.52
C ARG A 11 18.88 -20.19 -33.47
N GLN A 12 17.73 -19.99 -34.10
CA GLN A 12 17.04 -18.71 -34.18
C GLN A 12 16.40 -18.31 -32.84
N ARG A 13 15.89 -19.28 -32.05
CA ARG A 13 15.38 -19.05 -30.69
C ARG A 13 16.49 -18.88 -29.65
N MET A 14 17.69 -19.38 -29.93
CA MET A 14 18.83 -19.23 -29.03
C MET A 14 19.25 -17.76 -28.87
N TYR A 15 19.23 -16.98 -29.95
CA TYR A 15 19.56 -15.54 -29.91
C TYR A 15 18.49 -14.68 -29.23
N THR A 16 17.26 -15.15 -29.12
CA THR A 16 16.20 -14.44 -28.38
C THR A 16 16.23 -14.74 -26.89
N ILE A 17 16.64 -15.95 -26.49
CA ILE A 17 16.74 -16.34 -25.07
C ILE A 17 18.01 -15.75 -24.43
N PHE A 18 19.11 -15.67 -25.19
CA PHE A 18 20.37 -15.05 -24.77
C PHE A 18 20.60 -13.68 -25.39
N ALA A 19 19.53 -13.00 -25.82
CA ALA A 19 19.65 -11.61 -26.22
C ALA A 19 20.35 -10.86 -25.07
N PRO A 20 21.39 -10.04 -25.37
CA PRO A 20 22.09 -9.32 -24.33
C PRO A 20 21.07 -8.53 -23.52
N LEU A 21 21.11 -8.70 -22.19
CA LEU A 21 20.28 -7.92 -21.28
C LEU A 21 20.51 -6.44 -21.61
N ASP A 22 19.44 -5.73 -21.95
CA ASP A 22 19.52 -4.30 -22.19
C ASP A 22 19.97 -3.64 -20.88
N ALA A 23 21.12 -2.98 -20.92
CA ALA A 23 21.72 -2.32 -19.77
C ALA A 23 20.86 -1.14 -19.26
N HIS A 24 19.87 -0.72 -20.04
CA HIS A 24 18.94 0.35 -19.69
C HIS A 24 17.58 -0.17 -19.21
N GLU A 25 17.31 -1.47 -19.31
CA GLU A 25 16.06 -2.05 -18.85
C GLU A 25 16.18 -2.49 -17.38
N GLN A 26 15.29 -1.98 -16.52
CA GLN A 26 15.29 -2.35 -15.11
C GLN A 26 14.94 -3.83 -14.95
N LEU A 27 15.75 -4.53 -14.16
CA LEU A 27 15.51 -5.94 -13.91
C LEU A 27 14.22 -6.12 -13.11
N PRO A 28 13.43 -7.18 -13.35
CA PRO A 28 12.20 -7.45 -12.59
C PRO A 28 12.41 -7.46 -11.07
N ARG A 29 13.59 -7.92 -10.61
CA ARG A 29 13.96 -7.91 -9.19
C ARG A 29 14.15 -6.50 -8.62
N GLU A 30 14.64 -5.57 -9.43
CA GLU A 30 14.87 -4.17 -9.04
C GLU A 30 13.53 -3.45 -8.91
N LEU A 31 12.60 -3.70 -9.84
CA LEU A 31 11.22 -3.22 -9.76
C LEU A 31 10.50 -3.71 -8.49
N VAL A 32 10.68 -4.98 -8.13
CA VAL A 32 10.08 -5.55 -6.90
C VAL A 32 10.73 -4.95 -5.64
N MET A 33 12.03 -4.68 -5.66
CA MET A 33 12.73 -4.04 -4.54
C MET A 33 12.33 -2.56 -4.39
N GLU A 34 12.17 -1.83 -5.49
CA GLU A 34 11.69 -0.45 -5.53
C GLU A 34 10.25 -0.34 -5.01
N ALA A 35 9.37 -1.23 -5.48
CA ALA A 35 7.98 -1.31 -5.01
C ALA A 35 7.88 -1.65 -3.52
N ARG A 36 8.80 -2.46 -2.99
CA ARG A 36 8.85 -2.79 -1.55
C ARG A 36 9.43 -1.63 -0.72
N ARG A 37 10.38 -0.88 -1.27
CA ARG A 37 11.00 0.29 -0.62
C ARG A 37 10.03 1.47 -0.48
N HIS A 38 9.12 1.62 -1.44
CA HIS A 38 8.10 2.68 -1.45
C HIS A 38 6.72 2.22 -0.96
N ARG A 39 6.65 1.15 -0.15
CA ARG A 39 5.41 0.82 0.56
C ARG A 39 5.22 1.80 1.71
N VAL A 40 4.96 3.06 1.37
CA VAL A 40 4.49 4.10 2.27
C VAL A 40 3.24 3.54 2.94
N LEU A 41 3.20 3.52 4.27
CA LEU A 41 2.04 3.06 5.03
C LEU A 41 0.76 3.62 4.39
N GLY A 42 -0.14 2.73 4.02
CA GLY A 42 -1.37 3.11 3.33
C GLY A 42 -2.12 4.13 4.19
N ARG A 43 -2.84 5.07 3.57
CA ARG A 43 -3.60 6.10 4.31
C ARG A 43 -4.58 5.48 5.33
N ARG A 44 -5.03 4.24 5.07
CA ARG A 44 -5.81 3.39 5.99
C ARG A 44 -5.02 2.89 7.20
N GLU A 45 -3.76 2.52 7.03
CA GLU A 45 -2.87 2.06 8.11
C GLU A 45 -2.49 3.23 9.01
N VAL A 46 -2.12 4.37 8.41
CA VAL A 46 -1.92 5.64 9.13
C VAL A 46 -3.16 6.01 9.92
N ALA A 47 -4.33 5.80 9.31
CA ALA A 47 -5.59 6.14 9.95
C ALA A 47 -5.90 5.27 11.18
N GLY A 48 -5.72 3.96 11.06
CA GLY A 48 -5.87 3.06 12.21
C GLY A 48 -4.87 3.35 13.33
N VAL A 49 -3.62 3.68 12.99
CA VAL A 49 -2.58 3.99 13.99
C VAL A 49 -2.87 5.31 14.71
N LEU A 50 -3.34 6.34 13.98
CA LEU A 50 -3.56 7.67 14.54
C LEU A 50 -4.88 7.77 15.33
N TRP A 51 -5.80 6.83 15.15
CA TRP A 51 -7.04 6.73 15.95
C TRP A 51 -6.78 6.56 17.45
N LEU A 52 -5.90 5.63 17.84
CA LEU A 52 -5.64 5.32 19.25
C LEU A 52 -5.09 6.52 20.05
N PRO A 53 -4.03 7.23 19.61
CA PRO A 53 -3.55 8.41 20.34
C PRO A 53 -4.58 9.54 20.35
N ALA A 54 -5.36 9.72 19.27
CA ALA A 54 -6.44 10.71 19.26
C ALA A 54 -7.53 10.39 20.30
N LEU A 55 -7.90 9.11 20.44
CA LEU A 55 -8.86 8.66 21.47
C LEU A 55 -8.33 8.91 22.89
N VAL A 56 -7.05 8.60 23.15
CA VAL A 56 -6.42 8.83 24.45
C VAL A 56 -6.45 10.31 24.83
N VAL A 57 -6.14 11.20 23.88
CA VAL A 57 -6.20 12.66 24.09
C VAL A 57 -7.64 13.11 24.36
N ALA A 58 -8.62 12.58 23.62
CA ALA A 58 -10.03 12.91 23.83
C ALA A 58 -10.53 12.47 25.21
N VAL A 59 -10.16 11.28 25.68
CA VAL A 59 -10.48 10.77 27.02
C VAL A 59 -9.85 11.63 28.10
N TYR A 60 -8.56 11.96 27.96
CA TYR A 60 -7.84 12.79 28.91
C TYR A 60 -8.47 14.17 29.06
N LEU A 61 -8.78 14.83 27.94
CA LEU A 61 -9.46 16.12 27.92
C LEU A 61 -10.85 16.01 28.56
N ALA A 62 -11.64 15.01 28.21
CA ALA A 62 -12.99 14.85 28.76
C ALA A 62 -13.00 14.68 30.28
N GLY A 63 -12.01 13.95 30.83
CA GLY A 63 -11.80 13.82 32.27
C GLY A 63 -11.38 15.13 32.93
N ALA A 64 -10.56 15.94 32.26
CA ALA A 64 -10.10 17.23 32.78
C ALA A 64 -11.24 18.26 32.92
N VAL A 65 -12.23 18.24 32.02
CA VAL A 65 -13.33 19.23 31.99
C VAL A 65 -14.65 18.71 32.58
N ASN A 66 -14.68 17.54 33.22
CA ASN A 66 -15.90 16.89 33.75
C ASN A 66 -17.05 16.88 32.71
N VAL A 67 -16.74 16.43 31.50
CA VAL A 67 -17.71 16.42 30.40
C VAL A 67 -18.79 15.37 30.65
N ASN A 68 -20.06 15.72 30.37
CA ASN A 68 -21.18 14.78 30.43
C ASN A 68 -20.92 13.57 29.51
N GLY A 69 -21.17 12.35 30.00
CA GLY A 69 -20.93 11.10 29.25
C GLY A 69 -21.62 11.06 27.87
N VAL A 70 -22.79 11.69 27.72
CA VAL A 70 -23.47 11.77 26.41
C VAL A 70 -22.70 12.66 25.44
N ALA A 71 -22.19 13.82 25.90
CA ALA A 71 -21.39 14.70 25.08
C ALA A 71 -20.06 14.05 24.68
N PHE A 72 -19.46 13.28 25.58
CA PHE A 72 -18.25 12.48 25.26
C PHE A 72 -18.51 11.45 24.14
N LEU A 73 -19.62 10.71 24.21
CA LEU A 73 -19.99 9.73 23.18
C LEU A 73 -20.21 10.39 21.80
N ILE A 74 -20.81 11.58 21.77
CA ILE A 74 -20.97 12.36 20.53
C ILE A 74 -19.60 12.71 19.94
N VAL A 75 -18.68 13.24 20.77
CA VAL A 75 -17.33 13.62 20.32
C VAL A 75 -16.56 12.41 19.78
N VAL A 76 -16.58 11.29 20.49
CA VAL A 76 -15.93 10.05 20.04
C VAL A 76 -16.54 9.54 18.73
N GLY A 77 -17.87 9.58 18.59
CA GLY A 77 -18.57 9.17 17.37
C GLY A 77 -18.21 10.04 16.16
N VAL A 78 -18.13 11.36 16.33
CA VAL A 78 -17.69 12.30 15.28
C VAL A 78 -16.23 12.05 14.90
N LEU A 79 -15.36 11.81 15.89
CA LEU A 79 -13.95 11.51 15.66
C LEU A 79 -13.81 10.19 14.87
N LEU A 80 -14.62 9.17 15.18
CA LEU A 80 -14.67 7.89 14.46
C LEU A 80 -15.09 8.09 13.01
N LEU A 81 -16.18 8.82 12.79
CA LEU A 81 -16.68 9.13 11.45
C LEU A 81 -15.63 9.87 10.62
N GLY A 82 -15.00 10.90 11.19
CA GLY A 82 -13.90 11.62 10.53
C GLY A 82 -12.76 10.69 10.15
N PHE A 83 -12.40 9.76 11.03
CA PHE A 83 -11.36 8.78 10.76
C PHE A 83 -11.73 7.79 9.65
N ILE A 84 -12.98 7.30 9.66
CA ILE A 84 -13.51 6.40 8.63
C ILE A 84 -13.53 7.11 7.26
N ILE A 85 -14.01 8.36 7.20
CA ILE A 85 -14.02 9.16 5.98
C ILE A 85 -12.59 9.41 5.48
N PHE A 86 -11.66 9.73 6.37
CA PHE A 86 -10.25 9.92 6.02
C PHE A 86 -9.62 8.63 5.47
N ALA A 87 -9.89 7.48 6.08
CA ALA A 87 -9.43 6.17 5.63
C ALA A 87 -10.03 5.74 4.27
N MET A 88 -11.27 6.14 3.98
CA MET A 88 -11.97 5.82 2.73
C MET A 88 -11.66 6.80 1.58
N SER A 89 -11.36 8.07 1.88
CA SER A 89 -11.06 9.09 0.87
C SER A 89 -9.74 8.86 0.10
N GLY A 90 -8.94 7.87 0.49
CA GLY A 90 -7.69 7.47 -0.19
C GLY A 90 -7.87 6.82 -1.55
N GLY A 91 -9.03 6.98 -2.17
CA GLY A 91 -9.37 6.43 -3.47
C GLY A 91 -8.68 7.18 -4.61
N ARG A 92 -7.58 6.59 -5.10
CA ARG A 92 -7.18 6.56 -6.52
C ARG A 92 -6.78 7.91 -7.15
N GLU A 93 -5.67 8.49 -6.69
CA GLU A 93 -4.82 9.27 -7.60
C GLU A 93 -3.63 8.41 -8.04
N HIS A 94 -3.85 7.56 -9.03
CA HIS A 94 -2.78 7.16 -9.92
C HIS A 94 -3.40 6.65 -11.23
N LEU A 95 -3.22 7.45 -12.28
CA LEU A 95 -3.03 7.11 -13.71
C LEU A 95 -3.57 8.26 -14.58
N LYS A 96 -2.72 9.27 -14.79
CA LYS A 96 -2.62 9.97 -16.08
C LYS A 96 -1.22 9.72 -16.61
#